data_AF-A0A8T3XYB0-F1
#
_entry.id   AF-A0A8T3XYB0-F1
#
_cell.length_a   1.000
_cell.length_b   1.000
_cell.length_c   1.000
_cell.angle_alpha   90.00
_cell.angle_beta   90.00
_cell.angle_gamma   90.00
#
_symmetry.space_group_name_H-M   'P 1'
#
loop_
_entity.id
_entity.type
_entity.pdbx_description
1 polymer ?
#
loop_
_entity_poly.entity_id
_entity_poly.type
_entity_poly.pdbx_seq_one_letter_code
_entity_poly.pdbx_strand_id
1 'polypeptide(L)'
;MGLDLIIIGLSIATLLILLAVLFFLLEIKLRIGGELRATFVYLILAILILISRRIYYIFYQSDLAKWPYVSDVLSLIFAILLLLAAYDFYRILAGITDAKVKNSSDKKRRKTGKTKNVRAVSARIFGNPKIAAQGNLGAQSSLLEQAFEKGYISKESYKRGKEKINKVYNNLKQRYL
;
A
#
# COMPACT_ATOMS: atom_id res chain seq x y z
N MET A 1 15.84 -10.43 53.75
CA MET A 1 16.88 -9.46 53.35
C MET A 1 17.68 -9.90 52.12
N GLY A 2 18.44 -11.02 52.16
CA GLY A 2 19.25 -11.43 51.00
C GLY A 2 18.43 -11.78 49.74
N LEU A 3 17.30 -12.47 49.92
CA LEU A 3 16.37 -12.80 48.83
C LEU A 3 15.71 -11.56 48.21
N ASP A 4 15.36 -10.57 49.04
CA ASP A 4 14.72 -9.33 48.58
C ASP A 4 15.64 -8.52 47.67
N LEU A 5 16.94 -8.45 48.02
CA LEU A 5 17.96 -7.79 47.20
C LEU A 5 18.14 -8.47 45.83
N ILE A 6 18.09 -9.81 45.77
CA ILE A 6 18.16 -10.57 44.51
C ILE A 6 16.93 -10.28 43.64
N ILE A 7 15.73 -10.27 44.24
CA ILE A 7 14.47 -10.00 43.54
C ILE A 7 14.44 -8.57 42.97
N ILE A 8 14.90 -7.60 43.75
CA ILE A 8 15.02 -6.20 43.31
C ILE A 8 16.06 -6.09 42.19
N GLY A 9 17.24 -6.70 42.34
CA GLY A 9 18.28 -6.71 41.31
C GLY A 9 17.80 -7.30 39.99
N LEU A 10 17.06 -8.42 40.04
CA LEU A 10 16.49 -9.05 38.84
C LEU A 10 15.40 -8.20 38.20
N SER A 11 14.61 -7.48 39.01
CA SER A 11 13.61 -6.52 38.51
C SER A 11 14.27 -5.33 37.80
N ILE A 12 15.36 -4.80 38.34
CA ILE A 12 16.15 -3.72 37.73
C ILE A 12 16.78 -4.20 36.41
N ALA A 13 17.39 -5.39 36.39
CA ALA A 13 17.96 -5.96 35.16
C ALA A 13 16.88 -6.15 34.08
N THR A 14 15.71 -6.65 34.45
CA THR A 14 14.57 -6.77 33.54
C THR A 14 14.13 -5.41 33.01
N LEU A 15 14.12 -4.38 33.85
CA LEU A 15 13.77 -3.01 33.46
C LEU A 15 14.75 -2.46 32.41
N LEU A 16 16.06 -2.68 32.61
CA LEU A 16 17.10 -2.27 31.65
C LEU A 16 16.92 -2.95 30.29
N ILE A 17 16.61 -4.24 30.29
CA ILE A 17 16.30 -4.98 29.05
C ILE A 17 15.07 -4.38 28.37
N LEU A 18 13.99 -4.11 29.11
CA LEU A 18 12.77 -3.51 28.54
C LEU A 18 13.04 -2.13 27.94
N LEU A 19 13.88 -1.31 28.58
CA LEU A 19 14.32 -0.02 28.03
C LEU A 19 15.13 -0.21 26.75
N ALA A 20 16.06 -1.17 26.69
CA ALA A 20 16.81 -1.47 25.48
C ALA A 20 15.88 -1.89 24.33
N VAL A 21 14.89 -2.75 24.59
CA VAL A 21 13.89 -3.14 23.58
C VAL A 21 13.03 -1.95 23.16
N LEU A 22 12.65 -1.06 24.09
CA LEU A 22 11.91 0.16 23.77
C LEU A 22 12.70 1.06 22.80
N PHE A 23 13.98 1.31 23.07
CA PHE A 23 14.84 2.10 22.18
C PHE A 23 14.99 1.45 20.81
N PHE A 24 15.19 0.14 20.78
CA PHE A 24 15.26 -0.62 19.53
C PHE A 24 13.96 -0.51 18.70
N LEU A 25 12.79 -0.65 19.33
CA LEU A 25 11.50 -0.47 18.66
C LEU A 25 11.29 0.97 18.17
N LEU A 26 11.72 1.97 18.94
CA LEU A 26 11.67 3.37 18.52
C LEU A 26 12.56 3.64 17.31
N GLU A 27 13.79 3.10 17.32
CA GLU A 27 14.70 3.21 16.18
C GLU A 27 14.12 2.57 14.92
N ILE A 28 13.54 1.37 15.06
CA ILE A 28 12.86 0.71 13.94
C ILE A 28 11.68 1.55 13.43
N LYS A 29 10.84 2.07 14.33
CA LYS A 29 9.69 2.91 13.97
C LYS A 29 10.10 4.15 13.19
N LEU A 30 11.25 4.77 13.52
CA LEU A 30 11.76 5.94 12.78
C LEU A 30 12.15 5.60 11.34
N ARG A 31 12.59 4.36 11.08
CA ARG A 31 13.02 3.89 9.76
C ARG A 31 11.88 3.28 8.93
N ILE A 32 10.81 2.82 9.57
CA ILE A 32 9.67 2.17 8.90
C ILE A 32 8.56 3.17 8.60
N GLY A 33 8.24 3.33 7.31
CA GLY A 33 7.08 4.07 6.81
C GLY A 33 5.90 3.17 6.43
N GLY A 34 4.71 3.76 6.28
CA GLY A 34 3.52 3.07 5.77
C GLY A 34 2.69 2.33 6.82
N GLU A 35 2.02 1.25 6.41
CA GLU A 35 1.01 0.54 7.20
C GLU A 35 1.57 -0.15 8.45
N LEU A 36 2.86 -0.50 8.47
CA LEU A 36 3.55 -1.09 9.63
C LEU A 36 3.70 -0.11 10.80
N ARG A 37 3.55 1.20 10.58
CA ARG A 37 3.75 2.21 11.62
C ARG A 37 2.79 2.02 12.80
N ALA A 38 1.55 1.65 12.53
CA ALA A 38 0.53 1.39 13.55
C ALA A 38 0.91 0.19 14.43
N THR A 39 1.35 -0.91 13.81
CA THR A 39 1.84 -2.10 14.51
C THR A 39 2.96 -1.76 15.49
N PHE A 40 3.95 -0.98 15.06
CA PHE A 40 5.05 -0.57 15.94
C PHE A 40 4.59 0.37 17.07
N VAL A 41 3.58 1.20 16.85
CA VAL A 41 3.00 2.02 17.93
C VAL A 41 2.38 1.15 19.01
N TYR A 42 1.59 0.13 18.63
CA TYR A 42 1.00 -0.79 19.61
C TYR A 42 2.06 -1.58 20.37
N LEU A 43 3.12 -2.03 19.69
CA LEU A 43 4.25 -2.71 20.36
C LEU A 43 4.97 -1.79 21.34
N ILE A 44 5.22 -0.53 20.99
CA ILE A 44 5.83 0.46 21.89
C ILE A 44 4.95 0.69 23.11
N LEU A 45 3.64 0.88 22.92
CA LEU A 45 2.70 1.03 24.03
C LEU A 45 2.68 -0.22 24.93
N ALA A 46 2.73 -1.42 24.35
CA ALA A 46 2.78 -2.67 25.10
C ALA A 46 4.05 -2.75 25.97
N ILE A 47 5.21 -2.35 25.44
CA ILE A 47 6.46 -2.29 26.21
C ILE A 47 6.39 -1.23 27.32
N LEU A 48 5.83 -0.06 27.04
CA LEU A 48 5.63 0.96 28.08
C LEU A 48 4.77 0.43 29.23
N ILE A 49 3.73 -0.35 28.94
CA ILE A 49 2.92 -1.00 29.98
C ILE A 49 3.73 -2.03 30.78
N LEU A 50 4.58 -2.82 30.13
CA LEU A 50 5.46 -3.76 30.84
C LEU A 50 6.45 -3.02 31.77
N ILE A 51 7.00 -1.90 31.31
CA ILE A 51 7.85 -1.03 32.12
C ILE A 51 7.06 -0.50 33.32
N SER A 52 5.88 0.07 33.11
CA SER A 52 5.00 0.56 34.18
C SER A 52 4.64 -0.55 35.18
N ARG A 53 4.35 -1.76 34.69
CA ARG A 53 4.06 -2.93 35.54
C ARG A 53 5.27 -3.32 36.38
N ARG A 54 6.49 -3.26 35.82
CA ARG A 54 7.72 -3.53 36.59
C ARG A 54 8.05 -2.46 37.61
N ILE A 55 7.85 -1.19 37.26
CA ILE A 55 7.98 -0.08 38.22
C ILE A 55 6.97 -0.26 39.37
N TYR A 56 5.72 -0.58 39.04
CA TYR A 56 4.68 -0.87 40.04
C TYR A 56 5.07 -2.04 40.94
N TYR A 57 5.59 -3.13 40.39
CA TYR A 57 6.08 -4.27 41.17
C TYR A 57 7.18 -3.89 42.17
N ILE A 58 8.13 -3.03 41.76
CA ILE A 58 9.17 -2.52 42.65
C ILE A 58 8.55 -1.71 43.79
N PHE A 59 7.65 -0.76 43.49
CA PHE A 59 6.97 0.03 44.51
C PHE A 59 6.11 -0.80 45.46
N TYR A 60 5.46 -1.85 44.96
CA TYR A 60 4.67 -2.78 45.76
C TYR A 60 5.55 -3.54 46.76
N GLN A 61 6.72 -4.02 46.32
CA GLN A 61 7.67 -4.71 47.19
C GLN A 61 8.36 -3.78 48.20
N SER A 62 8.56 -2.51 47.84
CA SER A 62 9.11 -1.48 48.73
C SER A 62 8.07 -0.81 49.64
N ASP A 63 6.83 -1.31 49.66
CA ASP A 63 5.74 -0.80 50.49
C ASP A 63 5.35 0.68 50.23
N LEU A 64 5.67 1.19 49.04
CA LEU A 64 5.43 2.59 48.66
C LEU A 64 4.07 2.80 47.96
N ALA A 65 3.56 1.77 47.27
CA ALA A 65 2.26 1.81 46.61
C ALA A 65 1.63 0.41 46.55
N LYS A 66 0.45 0.24 47.17
CA LYS A 66 -0.27 -1.04 47.27
C LYS A 66 -1.69 -0.92 46.74
N TRP A 67 -1.82 -0.75 45.43
CA TRP A 67 -3.11 -0.76 44.77
C TRP A 67 -3.45 -2.17 44.27
N PRO A 68 -4.34 -2.90 44.95
CA PRO A 68 -4.71 -4.23 44.49
C PRO A 68 -5.27 -4.14 43.05
N TYR A 69 -5.02 -5.18 42.25
CA TYR A 69 -5.49 -5.32 40.86
C TYR A 69 -4.81 -4.44 39.78
N VAL A 70 -3.96 -3.48 40.12
CA VAL A 70 -3.26 -2.66 39.10
C VAL A 70 -2.41 -3.51 38.15
N SER A 71 -1.72 -4.52 38.68
CA SER A 71 -0.95 -5.46 37.86
C SER A 71 -1.82 -6.24 36.87
N ASP A 72 -3.04 -6.58 37.27
CA ASP A 72 -3.99 -7.34 36.45
C ASP A 72 -4.55 -6.47 35.33
N VAL A 73 -4.94 -5.23 35.66
CA VAL A 73 -5.38 -4.24 34.67
C VAL A 73 -4.28 -3.95 33.65
N LEU A 74 -3.03 -3.74 34.09
CA LEU A 74 -1.91 -3.55 33.19
C LEU A 74 -1.67 -4.78 32.30
N SER A 75 -1.81 -5.99 32.85
CA SER A 75 -1.67 -7.23 32.08
C SER A 75 -2.76 -7.37 31.01
N LEU A 76 -4.00 -6.97 31.33
CA LEU A 76 -5.11 -6.98 30.37
C LEU A 76 -4.88 -5.97 29.24
N ILE A 77 -4.49 -4.74 29.56
CA ILE A 77 -4.21 -3.72 28.54
C ILE A 77 -3.03 -4.17 27.65
N PHE A 78 -1.98 -4.76 28.26
CA PHE A 78 -0.89 -5.36 27.51
C PHE A 78 -1.36 -6.44 26.52
N ALA A 79 -2.20 -7.37 26.97
CA ALA A 79 -2.72 -8.44 26.12
C ALA A 79 -3.55 -7.89 24.95
N ILE A 80 -4.38 -6.87 25.18
CA ILE A 80 -5.16 -6.19 24.13
C ILE A 80 -4.23 -5.53 23.11
N LEU A 81 -3.21 -4.78 23.55
CA LEU A 81 -2.26 -4.13 22.65
C LEU A 81 -1.47 -5.13 21.82
N LEU A 82 -1.05 -6.25 22.44
CA LEU A 82 -0.34 -7.31 21.76
C LEU A 82 -1.22 -7.96 20.68
N LEU A 83 -2.51 -8.20 21.00
CA LEU A 83 -3.47 -8.75 20.06
C LEU A 83 -3.70 -7.79 18.88
N LEU A 84 -3.86 -6.49 19.14
CA LEU A 84 -3.98 -5.48 18.08
C LEU A 84 -2.74 -5.42 17.20
N ALA A 85 -1.55 -5.45 17.80
CA ALA A 85 -0.29 -5.49 17.06
C ALA A 85 -0.20 -6.75 16.17
N ALA A 86 -0.54 -7.92 16.71
CA ALA A 86 -0.52 -9.18 15.98
C ALA A 86 -1.55 -9.19 14.84
N TYR A 87 -2.75 -8.67 15.08
CA TYR A 87 -3.81 -8.56 14.07
C TYR A 87 -3.38 -7.65 12.91
N ASP A 88 -2.86 -6.46 13.21
CA ASP A 88 -2.39 -5.54 12.18
C ASP A 88 -1.22 -6.14 11.39
N PHE A 89 -0.28 -6.79 12.08
CA PHE A 89 0.83 -7.46 11.43
C PHE A 89 0.35 -8.58 10.48
N TYR A 90 -0.60 -9.40 10.93
CA TYR A 90 -1.20 -10.44 10.11
C TYR A 90 -1.93 -9.85 8.89
N ARG A 91 -2.71 -8.79 9.07
CA ARG A 91 -3.41 -8.10 7.97
C ARG A 91 -2.44 -7.59 6.91
N ILE A 92 -1.32 -7.02 7.34
CA ILE A 92 -0.25 -6.55 6.44
C ILE A 92 0.37 -7.74 5.69
N LEU A 93 0.68 -8.83 6.39
CA LEU A 93 1.27 -10.03 5.80
C LEU A 93 0.34 -10.69 4.77
N ALA A 94 -0.96 -10.77 5.07
CA ALA A 94 -1.98 -11.29 4.18
C ALA A 94 -2.13 -10.40 2.94
N GLY A 95 -2.14 -9.07 3.11
CA GLY A 95 -2.18 -8.11 2.00
C GLY A 95 -1.01 -8.26 1.03
N ILE A 96 0.20 -8.51 1.53
CA ILE A 96 1.40 -8.74 0.71
C ILE A 96 1.32 -10.08 -0.03
N THR A 97 0.86 -11.14 0.65
CA THR A 97 0.74 -12.49 0.09
C THR A 97 -0.33 -12.56 -1.01
N ASP A 98 -1.50 -11.98 -0.77
CA ASP A 98 -2.63 -12.02 -1.70
C ASP A 98 -2.47 -11.05 -2.88
N ALA A 99 -1.78 -9.92 -2.69
CA ALA A 99 -1.43 -9.02 -3.79
C ALA A 99 -0.56 -9.72 -4.84
N LYS A 100 0.25 -10.70 -4.43
CA LYS A 100 1.06 -11.52 -5.35
C LYS A 100 0.20 -12.46 -6.22
N VAL A 101 -0.93 -12.95 -5.68
CA VAL A 101 -1.87 -13.82 -6.41
C VAL A 101 -2.76 -13.02 -7.37
N LYS A 102 -3.21 -11.83 -6.98
CA LYS A 102 -4.05 -10.97 -7.84
C LYS A 102 -3.29 -10.34 -9.01
N ASN A 103 -1.99 -10.04 -8.87
CA ASN A 103 -1.23 -9.42 -9.96
C ASN A 103 -0.88 -10.37 -11.12
N SER A 104 -1.01 -11.69 -10.95
CA SER A 104 -0.86 -12.68 -12.02
C SER A 104 -2.12 -12.80 -12.90
N SER A 105 -3.30 -12.75 -12.28
CA SER A 105 -4.58 -12.91 -12.97
C SER A 105 -5.11 -11.59 -13.57
N ASP A 106 -4.85 -10.44 -12.94
CA ASP A 106 -5.30 -9.14 -13.46
C ASP A 106 -4.47 -8.65 -14.66
N LYS A 107 -3.21 -9.08 -14.80
CA LYS A 107 -2.40 -8.74 -15.98
C LYS A 107 -2.90 -9.46 -17.24
N LYS A 108 -3.49 -10.66 -17.12
CA LYS A 108 -4.18 -11.35 -18.22
C LYS A 108 -5.56 -10.75 -18.48
N ARG A 109 -6.33 -10.37 -17.45
CA ARG A 109 -7.69 -9.83 -17.60
C ARG A 109 -7.73 -8.36 -18.06
N ARG A 110 -6.79 -7.52 -17.64
CA ARG A 110 -6.67 -6.13 -18.17
C ARG A 110 -6.17 -6.08 -19.61
N LYS A 111 -5.43 -7.08 -20.10
CA LYS A 111 -5.09 -7.18 -21.53
C LYS A 111 -6.28 -7.61 -22.41
N THR A 112 -7.27 -8.32 -21.87
CA THR A 112 -8.50 -8.71 -22.60
C THR A 112 -9.64 -7.68 -22.48
N GLY A 113 -9.68 -6.88 -21.40
CA GLY A 113 -10.69 -5.83 -21.21
C GLY A 113 -10.42 -4.54 -21.99
N LYS A 114 -9.15 -4.08 -22.06
CA LYS A 114 -8.79 -2.89 -22.86
C LYS A 114 -8.81 -3.16 -24.37
N THR A 115 -8.60 -4.40 -24.81
CA THR A 115 -8.69 -4.75 -26.24
C THR A 115 -10.13 -4.81 -26.74
N LYS A 116 -11.13 -5.10 -25.90
CA LYS A 116 -12.55 -5.06 -26.33
C LYS A 116 -13.03 -3.65 -26.63
N ASN A 117 -12.69 -2.66 -25.79
CA ASN A 117 -13.07 -1.26 -26.08
C ASN A 117 -12.19 -0.61 -27.16
N VAL A 118 -10.90 -0.93 -27.26
CA VAL A 118 -10.06 -0.44 -28.36
C VAL A 118 -10.43 -1.11 -29.69
N ARG A 119 -10.80 -2.40 -29.73
CA ARG A 119 -11.36 -3.02 -30.94
C ARG A 119 -12.75 -2.50 -31.27
N ALA A 120 -13.61 -2.21 -30.30
CA ALA A 120 -14.95 -1.67 -30.56
C ALA A 120 -14.89 -0.23 -31.08
N VAL A 121 -13.99 0.61 -30.55
CA VAL A 121 -13.79 1.99 -31.04
C VAL A 121 -13.01 1.99 -32.36
N SER A 122 -11.97 1.16 -32.50
CA SER A 122 -11.24 1.00 -33.78
C SER A 122 -12.12 0.40 -34.88
N ALA A 123 -13.01 -0.55 -34.57
CA ALA A 123 -13.96 -1.09 -35.55
C ALA A 123 -15.10 -0.12 -35.88
N ARG A 124 -15.48 0.79 -34.97
CA ARG A 124 -16.43 1.87 -35.29
C ARG A 124 -15.81 2.99 -36.12
N ILE A 125 -14.52 3.32 -35.91
CA ILE A 125 -13.81 4.38 -36.64
C ILE A 125 -13.25 3.87 -37.99
N PHE A 126 -12.73 2.64 -38.04
CA PHE A 126 -12.06 2.08 -39.23
C PHE A 126 -12.82 0.91 -39.88
N GLY A 127 -13.86 0.37 -39.25
CA GLY A 127 -14.57 -0.82 -39.74
C GLY A 127 -15.84 -0.53 -40.55
N ASN A 128 -16.22 0.75 -40.73
CA ASN A 128 -17.34 1.10 -41.60
C ASN A 128 -16.85 1.87 -42.85
N PRO A 129 -16.64 1.19 -44.00
CA PRO A 129 -16.16 1.82 -45.22
C PRO A 129 -17.15 2.85 -45.80
N LYS A 130 -18.40 2.91 -45.31
CA LYS A 130 -19.35 3.97 -45.68
C LYS A 130 -19.13 5.30 -44.95
N ILE A 131 -18.52 5.31 -43.77
CA ILE A 131 -18.23 6.54 -43.00
C ILE A 131 -16.90 7.17 -43.43
N ALA A 132 -15.93 6.35 -43.86
CA ALA A 132 -14.66 6.85 -44.41
C ALA A 132 -14.81 7.49 -45.80
N ALA A 133 -15.90 7.17 -46.53
CA ALA A 133 -16.16 7.68 -47.87
C ALA A 133 -16.92 9.02 -47.89
N GLN A 134 -17.53 9.44 -46.77
CA GLN A 134 -18.26 10.70 -46.68
C GLN A 134 -17.95 11.39 -45.35
N GLY A 135 -17.15 12.45 -45.42
CA GLY A 135 -17.09 13.46 -44.36
C GLY A 135 -15.83 13.45 -43.50
N ASN A 136 -14.86 14.24 -43.96
CA ASN A 136 -13.95 15.03 -43.14
C ASN A 136 -12.73 14.30 -42.52
N LEU A 137 -11.77 13.95 -43.39
CA LEU A 137 -10.39 13.59 -43.00
C LEU A 137 -9.73 14.60 -42.07
N GLY A 138 -10.09 15.90 -42.15
CA GLY A 138 -9.64 16.95 -41.22
C GLY A 138 -10.20 16.80 -39.80
N ALA A 139 -11.41 16.27 -39.64
CA ALA A 139 -11.96 15.95 -38.32
C ALA A 139 -11.22 14.74 -37.70
N GLN A 140 -10.81 13.78 -38.52
CA GLN A 140 -10.05 12.63 -38.04
C GLN A 140 -8.61 13.00 -37.64
N SER A 141 -7.96 13.93 -38.36
CA SER A 141 -6.62 14.42 -37.98
C SER A 141 -6.65 15.25 -36.71
N SER A 142 -7.63 16.15 -36.55
CA SER A 142 -7.77 16.99 -35.34
C SER A 142 -8.09 16.18 -34.09
N LEU A 143 -8.93 15.15 -34.19
CA LEU A 143 -9.20 14.24 -33.07
C LEU A 143 -7.96 13.40 -32.69
N LEU A 144 -7.14 13.02 -33.67
CA LEU A 144 -5.88 12.29 -33.42
C LEU A 144 -4.87 13.19 -32.68
N GLU A 145 -4.79 14.46 -33.06
CA GLU A 145 -3.92 15.46 -32.44
C GLU A 145 -4.34 15.76 -31.00
N GLN A 146 -5.65 15.97 -30.77
CA GLN A 146 -6.19 16.19 -29.43
C GLN A 146 -5.99 14.98 -28.50
N ALA A 147 -6.07 13.76 -29.05
CA ALA A 147 -5.80 12.54 -28.28
C ALA A 147 -4.32 12.40 -27.90
N PHE A 148 -3.40 12.89 -28.74
CA PHE A 148 -1.97 12.90 -28.45
C PHE A 148 -1.60 13.96 -27.42
N GLU A 149 -2.10 15.19 -27.58
CA GLU A 149 -1.86 16.29 -26.63
C GLU A 149 -2.36 15.99 -25.22
N LYS A 150 -3.53 15.34 -25.11
CA LYS A 150 -4.09 14.91 -23.81
C LYS A 150 -3.43 13.63 -23.25
N GLY A 151 -2.40 13.09 -23.91
CA GLY A 151 -1.64 11.93 -23.44
C GLY A 151 -2.38 10.59 -23.51
N TYR A 152 -3.51 10.51 -24.24
CA TYR A 152 -4.28 9.27 -24.33
C TYR A 152 -3.64 8.22 -25.25
N ILE A 153 -2.77 8.65 -26.17
CA ILE A 153 -2.10 7.77 -27.14
C ILE A 153 -0.59 7.95 -27.12
N SER A 154 0.15 6.86 -27.34
CA SER A 154 1.62 6.91 -27.42
C SER A 154 2.09 7.58 -28.72
N LYS A 155 3.29 8.16 -28.69
CA LYS A 155 3.96 8.76 -29.86
C LYS A 155 4.00 7.83 -31.07
N GLU A 156 4.17 6.53 -30.83
CA GLU A 156 4.20 5.50 -31.88
C GLU A 156 2.81 5.24 -32.50
N SER A 157 1.75 5.31 -31.69
CA SER A 157 0.37 5.16 -32.14
C SER A 157 -0.09 6.39 -32.94
N TYR A 158 0.33 7.59 -32.54
CA TYR A 158 0.10 8.83 -33.28
C TYR A 158 0.77 8.79 -34.66
N LYS A 159 2.04 8.34 -34.73
CA LYS A 159 2.77 8.22 -36.01
C LYS A 159 2.06 7.28 -36.99
N ARG A 160 1.65 6.10 -36.53
CA ARG A 160 0.88 5.13 -37.36
C ARG A 160 -0.48 5.67 -37.79
N GLY A 161 -1.14 6.46 -36.94
CA GLY A 161 -2.41 7.13 -37.27
C GLY A 161 -2.25 8.14 -38.41
N LYS A 162 -1.24 9.02 -38.31
CA LYS A 162 -0.92 10.01 -39.35
C LYS A 162 -0.56 9.34 -40.69
N GLU A 163 0.24 8.28 -40.68
CA GLU A 163 0.60 7.55 -41.90
C GLU A 163 -0.62 6.94 -42.61
N LYS A 164 -1.58 6.39 -41.86
CA LYS A 164 -2.82 5.85 -42.44
C LYS A 164 -3.68 6.94 -43.05
N ILE A 165 -3.85 8.08 -42.37
CA ILE A 165 -4.62 9.23 -42.87
C ILE A 165 -3.97 9.75 -44.17
N ASN A 166 -2.64 9.91 -44.19
CA ASN A 166 -1.93 10.36 -45.39
C ASN A 166 -2.03 9.37 -46.56
N LYS A 167 -2.00 8.06 -46.29
CA LYS A 167 -2.19 7.04 -47.33
C LYS A 167 -3.59 7.12 -47.95
N VAL A 168 -4.61 7.33 -47.12
CA VAL A 168 -6.00 7.53 -47.60
C VAL A 168 -6.13 8.83 -48.39
N TYR A 169 -5.52 9.93 -47.91
CA TYR A 169 -5.48 11.20 -48.63
C TYR A 169 -4.82 11.07 -50.01
N ASN A 170 -3.67 10.40 -50.09
CA ASN A 170 -2.97 10.19 -51.37
C ASN A 170 -3.78 9.30 -52.33
N ASN A 171 -4.42 8.25 -51.83
CA ASN A 171 -5.29 7.41 -52.66
C ASN A 171 -6.54 8.14 -53.15
N LEU A 172 -7.12 9.04 -52.35
CA LEU A 172 -8.23 9.88 -52.79
C LEU A 172 -7.76 10.92 -53.81
N LYS A 173 -6.61 11.55 -53.56
CA LYS A 173 -6.01 12.50 -54.50
C LYS A 173 -5.76 11.87 -55.88
N GLN A 174 -5.32 10.61 -55.94
CA GLN A 174 -5.14 9.86 -57.20
C GLN A 174 -6.43 9.41 -57.88
N ARG A 175 -7.58 9.42 -57.17
CA ARG A 175 -8.88 9.03 -57.73
C ARG A 175 -9.72 10.21 -58.22
N TYR A 176 -9.38 11.43 -57.81
CA TYR A 176 -10.15 12.65 -58.08
C TYR A 176 -9.33 13.76 -58.76
N LEU A 177 -8.07 13.51 -59.10
CA LEU A 177 -7.25 14.26 -60.08
C LEU A 177 -6.87 13.30 -61.20
#